data_AF-A0A846CIM4-F1
#
_entry.id   AF-A0A846CIM4-F1
#
_cell.length_a   1.000
_cell.length_b   1.000
_cell.length_c   1.000
_cell.angle_alpha   90.00
_cell.angle_beta   90.00
_cell.angle_gamma   90.00
#
_symmetry.space_group_name_H-M   'P 1'
#
loop_
_entity.id
_entity.type
_entity.pdbx_description
1 polymer ?
#
loop_
_entity_poly.entity_id
_entity_poly.type
_entity_poly.pdbx_seq_one_letter_code
_entity_poly.pdbx_strand_id
1 'polypeptide(L)'
;VYNEQGKAVETERVAISPGTIVKVSNLFGKWPVRRQGMPSYAQQMRGIQLIIQQISLCYPDVTWQVWQGSKLWIQISSGSTAKQILPQLLSTIRLSDLQYIQQEIDEEEAEELNIETANFSQYQYSQILDRQSLELVLGLPDRCHRRRPDWVKIAINGRVVKIPELEQIIISSLARTCPRDRYPICFLHLQIFPYQINWNRHPAKTEIYLDNLKFWQQQINLVIGKALQFSSDIMPEFPLSEKVEKILKVSENTGNYQTRRSIEVSPDNTEEKNQELGLIELKAIAQLHNTYIVAEHPSGIWLIEQHIAHERILYEKLCDAWQIISLETPIILHHLSSAQIEQLQRLNIEVEIFGDSIWAARTAPSMLAKRNDCADALIELSKGGDLESAKVATACRSAIRNGTPLSLPEMQSLLNKWQLTRNPRTCPHGRPIYLSLEESALARFFRRHWVIGKSHGI
;
A
#
# COMPACT_ATOMS: atom_id res chain seq x y z
N VAL A 1 34.07 -17.63 36.40
CA VAL A 1 33.65 -18.79 35.58
C VAL A 1 32.52 -19.55 36.29
N TYR A 2 31.50 -19.99 35.55
CA TYR A 2 30.39 -20.80 36.09
C TYR A 2 30.54 -22.27 35.67
N ASN A 3 30.20 -23.21 36.56
CA ASN A 3 30.09 -24.62 36.21
C ASN A 3 28.69 -24.96 35.64
N GLU A 4 28.49 -26.23 35.32
CA GLU A 4 27.24 -26.75 34.75
C GLU A 4 26.02 -26.63 35.67
N GLN A 5 26.25 -26.56 36.98
CA GLN A 5 25.19 -26.37 37.96
C GLN A 5 24.85 -24.88 38.14
N GLY A 6 25.43 -23.99 37.34
CA GLY A 6 25.25 -22.54 37.45
C GLY A 6 25.95 -21.92 38.66
N LYS A 7 26.88 -22.65 39.31
CA LYS A 7 27.63 -22.13 40.46
C LYS A 7 28.91 -21.45 40.00
N ALA A 8 29.24 -20.31 40.60
CA ALA A 8 30.51 -19.64 40.38
C ALA A 8 31.65 -20.52 40.92
N VAL A 9 32.56 -20.92 40.04
CA VAL A 9 33.76 -21.70 40.36
C VAL A 9 34.95 -20.78 40.62
N GLU A 10 34.98 -19.66 39.89
CA GLU A 10 36.06 -18.68 39.93
C GLU A 10 35.46 -17.29 39.85
N THR A 11 35.84 -16.44 40.79
CA THR A 11 35.43 -15.04 40.86
C THR A 11 36.67 -14.17 40.91
N GLU A 12 36.80 -13.29 39.92
CA GLU A 12 37.90 -12.32 39.82
C GLU A 12 37.32 -10.90 39.83
N ARG A 13 38.11 -9.95 40.32
CA ARG A 13 37.75 -8.52 40.23
C ARG A 13 38.28 -7.99 38.91
N VAL A 14 37.38 -7.49 38.07
CA VAL A 14 37.71 -6.92 36.76
C VAL A 14 37.21 -5.47 36.72
N ALA A 15 38.04 -4.57 36.21
CA ALA A 15 37.63 -3.20 35.95
C ALA A 15 36.73 -3.18 34.71
N ILE A 16 35.46 -2.81 34.88
CA ILE A 16 34.50 -2.60 33.80
C ILE A 16 33.68 -1.35 34.08
N SER A 17 33.22 -0.68 33.02
CA SER A 17 32.18 0.34 33.14
C SER A 17 30.87 -0.31 33.66
N PRO A 18 29.93 0.47 34.24
CA PRO A 18 28.63 -0.04 34.65
C PRO A 18 27.94 -0.84 33.53
N GLY A 19 27.57 -2.08 33.83
CA GLY A 19 27.01 -3.01 32.87
C GLY A 19 27.31 -4.47 33.20
N THR A 20 27.03 -5.38 32.27
CA THR A 20 27.32 -6.82 32.43
C THR A 20 27.83 -7.39 31.13
N ILE A 21 28.94 -8.12 31.19
CA ILE A 21 29.50 -8.87 30.06
C ILE A 21 29.28 -10.36 30.32
N VAL A 22 28.55 -11.02 29.43
CA VAL A 22 28.33 -12.47 29.48
C VAL A 22 29.15 -13.15 28.39
N LYS A 23 30.13 -13.97 28.78
CA LYS A 23 30.93 -14.77 27.85
C LYS A 23 30.46 -16.22 27.86
N VAL A 24 29.90 -16.67 26.75
CA VAL A 24 29.58 -18.09 26.51
C VAL A 24 30.67 -18.69 25.62
N SER A 25 31.26 -19.80 26.04
CA SER A 25 32.32 -20.49 25.29
C SER A 25 32.01 -21.97 25.18
N ASN A 26 32.47 -22.60 24.10
CA ASN A 26 32.26 -24.03 23.84
C ASN A 26 30.77 -24.45 23.87
N LEU A 27 29.90 -23.69 23.18
CA LEU A 27 28.45 -23.97 23.12
C LEU A 27 28.17 -25.42 22.71
N PHE A 28 27.32 -26.12 23.45
CA PHE A 28 27.05 -27.56 23.33
C PHE A 28 28.28 -28.48 23.50
N GLY A 29 29.32 -28.03 24.23
CA GLY A 29 30.57 -28.78 24.50
C GLY A 29 30.38 -30.22 24.96
N LYS A 30 29.39 -30.44 25.82
CA LYS A 30 29.08 -31.74 26.42
C LYS A 30 27.94 -32.49 25.75
N TRP A 31 27.41 -31.93 24.65
CA TRP A 31 26.27 -32.47 23.92
C TRP A 31 26.68 -32.73 22.47
N PRO A 32 27.53 -33.74 22.20
CA PRO A 32 28.14 -33.98 20.88
C PRO A 32 27.09 -34.21 19.79
N VAL A 33 26.02 -34.94 20.09
CA VAL A 33 24.90 -35.16 19.15
C VAL A 33 24.23 -33.85 18.76
N ARG A 34 23.99 -32.96 19.74
CA ARG A 34 23.39 -31.63 19.48
C ARG A 34 24.32 -30.72 18.70
N ARG A 35 25.63 -30.81 18.96
CA ARG A 35 26.68 -30.08 18.24
C ARG A 35 26.77 -30.52 16.78
N GLN A 36 26.71 -31.82 16.52
CA GLN A 36 26.71 -32.38 15.16
C GLN A 36 25.43 -32.04 14.40
N GLY A 37 24.29 -32.01 15.09
CA GLY A 37 22.99 -31.64 14.51
C GLY A 37 22.76 -30.13 14.35
N MET A 38 23.76 -29.28 14.58
CA MET A 38 23.60 -27.84 14.37
C MET A 38 23.39 -27.51 12.89
N PRO A 39 22.58 -26.47 12.58
CA PRO A 39 22.50 -25.94 11.22
C PRO A 39 23.88 -25.54 10.69
N SER A 40 24.01 -25.39 9.38
CA SER A 40 25.23 -24.84 8.78
C SER A 40 25.60 -23.49 9.42
N TYR A 41 26.90 -23.17 9.44
CA TYR A 41 27.38 -21.89 10.00
C TYR A 41 26.63 -20.69 9.41
N ALA A 42 26.38 -20.69 8.08
CA ALA A 42 25.62 -19.64 7.42
C ALA A 42 24.17 -19.52 7.93
N GLN A 43 23.50 -20.64 8.21
CA GLN A 43 22.14 -20.61 8.80
C GLN A 43 22.16 -20.10 10.24
N GLN A 44 23.16 -20.50 11.04
CA GLN A 44 23.32 -20.00 12.41
C GLN A 44 23.53 -18.49 12.42
N MET A 45 24.45 -17.99 11.58
CA MET A 45 24.72 -16.56 11.46
C MET A 45 23.48 -15.79 11.01
N ARG A 46 22.72 -16.29 10.01
CA ARG A 46 21.44 -15.68 9.63
C ARG A 46 20.43 -15.64 10.78
N GLY A 47 20.38 -16.70 11.60
CA GLY A 47 19.52 -16.75 12.78
C GLY A 47 19.89 -15.69 13.82
N ILE A 48 21.18 -15.52 14.10
CA ILE A 48 21.69 -14.47 15.00
C ILE A 48 21.34 -13.08 14.46
N GLN A 49 21.62 -12.84 13.17
CA GLN A 49 21.29 -11.58 12.51
C GLN A 49 19.80 -11.27 12.65
N LEU A 50 18.92 -12.23 12.34
CA LEU A 50 17.48 -12.04 12.39
C LEU A 50 16.98 -11.73 13.81
N ILE A 51 17.51 -12.40 14.84
CA ILE A 51 17.16 -12.09 16.24
C ILE A 51 17.56 -10.66 16.59
N ILE A 52 18.78 -10.25 16.25
CA ILE A 52 19.28 -8.90 16.56
C ILE A 52 18.48 -7.84 15.82
N GLN A 53 18.18 -8.06 14.54
CA GLN A 53 17.31 -7.19 13.74
C GLN A 53 15.92 -7.02 14.38
N GLN A 54 15.30 -8.14 14.79
CA GLN A 54 13.97 -8.12 15.44
C GLN A 54 13.97 -7.35 16.76
N ILE A 55 14.95 -7.60 17.62
CA ILE A 55 15.06 -6.92 18.91
C ILE A 55 15.38 -5.44 18.70
N SER A 56 16.23 -5.09 17.73
CA SER A 56 16.56 -3.69 17.44
C SER A 56 15.35 -2.85 17.00
N LEU A 57 14.36 -3.45 16.31
CA LEU A 57 13.12 -2.76 15.97
C LEU A 57 12.25 -2.47 17.20
N CYS A 58 12.30 -3.36 18.20
CA CYS A 58 11.52 -3.26 19.43
C CYS A 58 12.13 -2.28 20.45
N TYR A 59 13.44 -2.02 20.36
CA TYR A 59 14.20 -1.14 21.25
C TYR A 59 15.05 -0.17 20.42
N PRO A 60 14.40 0.80 19.76
CA PRO A 60 15.07 1.67 18.80
C PRO A 60 16.11 2.59 19.45
N ASP A 61 15.94 2.91 20.73
CA ASP A 61 16.84 3.75 21.53
C ASP A 61 18.18 3.06 21.86
N VAL A 62 18.30 1.76 21.63
CA VAL A 62 19.51 0.98 21.90
C VAL A 62 20.42 0.91 20.66
N THR A 63 21.72 1.13 20.86
CA THR A 63 22.74 0.87 19.83
C THR A 63 23.19 -0.59 19.88
N TRP A 64 23.17 -1.27 18.73
CA TRP A 64 23.56 -2.67 18.60
C TRP A 64 24.83 -2.80 17.78
N GLN A 65 25.82 -3.52 18.33
CA GLN A 65 27.08 -3.81 17.65
C GLN A 65 27.41 -5.29 17.79
N VAL A 66 27.75 -5.92 16.66
CA VAL A 66 28.14 -7.33 16.62
C VAL A 66 29.48 -7.44 15.94
N TRP A 67 30.47 -7.90 16.70
CA TRP A 67 31.83 -8.13 16.23
C TRP A 67 32.01 -9.61 15.91
N GLN A 68 32.57 -9.89 14.73
CA GLN A 68 32.99 -11.22 14.33
C GLN A 68 34.52 -11.23 14.20
N GLY A 69 35.19 -11.74 15.23
CA GLY A 69 36.63 -11.55 15.38
C GLY A 69 36.95 -10.06 15.51
N SER A 70 37.78 -9.53 14.61
CA SER A 70 38.13 -8.09 14.55
C SER A 70 37.21 -7.27 13.64
N LYS A 71 36.29 -7.90 12.88
CA LYS A 71 35.41 -7.21 11.94
C LYS A 71 34.09 -6.83 12.61
N LEU A 72 33.70 -5.56 12.52
CA LEU A 72 32.34 -5.14 12.85
C LEU A 72 31.39 -5.66 11.78
N TRP A 73 30.52 -6.61 12.16
CA TRP A 73 29.65 -7.33 11.24
C TRP A 73 28.25 -6.72 11.14
N ILE A 74 27.67 -6.33 12.28
CA ILE A 74 26.39 -5.62 12.35
C ILE A 74 26.60 -4.37 13.20
N GLN A 75 26.14 -3.23 12.70
CA GLN A 75 26.04 -1.99 13.43
C GLN A 75 24.66 -1.40 13.16
N ILE A 76 23.88 -1.21 14.22
CA ILE A 76 22.58 -0.56 14.16
C ILE A 76 22.65 0.57 15.19
N SER A 77 22.60 1.79 14.70
CA SER A 77 22.64 2.99 15.53
C SER A 77 21.27 3.24 16.14
N SER A 78 21.23 3.75 17.37
CA SER A 78 20.00 4.13 18.04
C SER A 78 19.22 5.17 17.22
N GLY A 79 17.89 5.10 17.32
CA GLY A 79 16.95 6.09 16.82
C GLY A 79 15.81 6.31 17.82
N SER A 80 14.97 7.30 17.57
CA SER A 80 13.82 7.59 18.44
C SER A 80 12.65 6.62 18.24
N THR A 81 12.56 5.96 17.07
CA THR A 81 11.45 5.08 16.70
C THR A 81 11.93 3.95 15.79
N ALA A 82 11.14 2.89 15.67
CA ALA A 82 11.40 1.80 14.73
C ALA A 82 11.50 2.27 13.26
N LYS A 83 10.87 3.41 12.89
CA LYS A 83 11.00 4.05 11.56
C LYS A 83 12.45 4.45 11.24
N GLN A 84 13.25 4.81 12.23
CA GLN A 84 14.68 5.16 12.04
C GLN A 84 15.58 3.93 12.00
N ILE A 85 15.15 2.82 12.58
CA ILE A 85 15.89 1.55 12.58
C ILE A 85 15.69 0.80 11.26
N LEU A 86 14.46 0.74 10.74
CA LEU A 86 14.10 -0.10 9.60
C LEU A 86 14.97 0.11 8.33
N PRO A 87 15.31 1.34 7.91
CA PRO A 87 16.24 1.58 6.79
C PRO A 87 17.65 1.03 7.00
N GLN A 88 18.12 0.91 8.26
CA GLN A 88 19.42 0.33 8.58
C GLN A 88 19.42 -1.20 8.37
N LEU A 89 18.25 -1.84 8.42
CA LEU A 89 18.08 -3.27 8.22
C LEU A 89 17.77 -3.62 6.75
N LEU A 90 17.10 -2.70 6.05
CA LEU A 90 16.72 -2.80 4.66
C LEU A 90 17.23 -1.60 3.87
N SER A 91 18.43 -1.72 3.32
CA SER A 91 19.12 -0.65 2.59
C SER A 91 18.38 -0.12 1.35
N THR A 92 17.37 -0.85 0.86
CA THR A 92 16.55 -0.44 -0.28
C THR A 92 15.47 0.59 0.08
N ILE A 93 15.25 0.84 1.38
CA ILE A 93 14.17 1.69 1.88
C ILE A 93 14.77 3.00 2.39
N ARG A 94 14.17 4.12 2.00
CA ARG A 94 14.51 5.43 2.58
C ARG A 94 13.54 5.75 3.71
N LEU A 95 13.99 6.59 4.64
CA LEU A 95 13.16 7.04 5.76
C LEU A 95 11.89 7.80 5.28
N SER A 96 11.98 8.50 4.16
CA SER A 96 10.85 9.17 3.50
C SER A 96 9.79 8.19 2.98
N ASP A 97 10.18 6.94 2.74
CA ASP A 97 9.26 5.93 2.20
C ASP A 97 8.46 5.22 3.30
N LEU A 98 8.64 5.65 4.56
CA LEU A 98 8.03 5.06 5.74
C LEU A 98 7.11 6.04 6.46
N GLN A 99 5.95 5.57 6.85
CA GLN A 99 5.04 6.21 7.79
C GLN A 99 5.21 5.60 9.17
N TYR A 100 5.10 6.44 10.19
CA TYR A 100 5.09 6.03 11.59
C TYR A 100 3.84 6.59 12.26
N ILE A 101 3.10 5.73 12.92
CA ILE A 101 1.99 6.13 13.79
C ILE A 101 2.18 5.43 15.13
N GLN A 102 2.00 6.19 16.20
CA GLN A 102 1.83 5.66 17.54
C GLN A 102 0.48 6.14 18.06
N GLN A 103 -0.31 5.22 18.61
CA GLN A 103 -1.61 5.49 19.18
C GLN A 103 -1.69 4.85 20.57
N GLU A 104 -2.05 5.64 21.58
CA GLU A 104 -2.45 5.11 22.89
C GLU A 104 -3.84 4.50 22.79
N ILE A 105 -4.07 3.40 23.49
CA ILE A 105 -5.33 2.67 23.50
C ILE A 105 -5.86 2.69 24.95
N ASP A 106 -7.02 3.31 25.13
CA ASP A 106 -7.70 3.38 26.42
C ASP A 106 -8.54 2.11 26.67
N GLU A 107 -8.65 1.67 27.94
CA GLU A 107 -9.38 0.45 28.31
C GLU A 107 -10.89 0.51 27.95
N GLU A 108 -11.50 1.70 28.00
CA GLU A 108 -12.94 1.89 27.78
C GLU A 108 -13.38 1.59 26.33
N GLU A 109 -12.51 1.86 25.33
CA GLU A 109 -12.80 1.54 23.92
C GLU A 109 -12.86 0.02 23.64
N ALA A 110 -12.28 -0.80 24.53
CA ALA A 110 -12.35 -2.26 24.42
C ALA A 110 -13.68 -2.83 24.91
N GLU A 111 -14.43 -2.12 25.76
CA GLU A 111 -15.72 -2.54 26.31
C GLU A 111 -16.92 -2.16 25.42
N GLU A 112 -16.84 -1.05 24.66
CA GLU A 112 -17.96 -0.60 23.80
C GLU A 112 -18.27 -1.54 22.60
N LEU A 113 -17.38 -2.48 22.28
CA LEU A 113 -17.56 -3.50 21.23
C LEU A 113 -17.91 -4.87 21.84
N ASN A 114 -19.03 -4.93 22.56
CA ASN A 114 -19.67 -6.13 23.15
C ASN A 114 -19.25 -7.48 22.52
N ILE A 115 -18.31 -8.16 23.17
CA ILE A 115 -18.21 -9.62 23.19
C ILE A 115 -18.16 -9.99 24.67
N GLU A 116 -19.22 -10.64 25.15
CA GLU A 116 -19.44 -11.13 26.52
C GLU A 116 -18.14 -11.32 27.35
N THR A 117 -17.78 -10.31 28.12
CA THR A 117 -16.69 -10.38 29.11
C THR A 117 -17.19 -11.16 30.33
N ALA A 118 -17.09 -12.49 30.25
CA ALA A 118 -17.18 -13.32 31.42
C ALA A 118 -15.98 -13.07 32.36
N ASN A 119 -16.25 -12.43 33.49
CA ASN A 119 -15.55 -12.53 34.78
C ASN A 119 -14.01 -12.68 34.76
N PHE A 120 -13.28 -11.55 34.70
CA PHE A 120 -11.84 -11.53 35.01
C PHE A 120 -11.42 -10.43 36.01
N SER A 121 -12.34 -9.98 36.86
CA SER A 121 -12.05 -9.05 37.96
C SER A 121 -11.44 -9.73 39.19
N GLN A 122 -10.34 -10.49 39.03
CA GLN A 122 -9.69 -11.08 40.23
C GLN A 122 -8.20 -11.41 40.16
N TYR A 123 -7.40 -10.67 39.39
CA TYR A 123 -5.94 -10.76 39.54
C TYR A 123 -5.30 -9.37 39.66
N GLN A 124 -4.88 -9.02 40.89
CA GLN A 124 -3.95 -7.94 41.17
C GLN A 124 -2.59 -8.27 40.52
N TYR A 125 -2.41 -7.91 39.26
CA TYR A 125 -1.08 -7.78 38.66
C TYR A 125 -0.61 -6.34 38.81
N SER A 126 0.43 -6.18 39.61
CA SER A 126 1.16 -4.95 39.88
C SER A 126 1.83 -4.36 38.63
N GLN A 127 1.49 -3.12 38.29
CA GLN A 127 2.38 -2.01 37.88
C GLN A 127 3.52 -2.28 36.87
N ILE A 128 3.23 -2.73 35.63
CA ILE A 128 4.30 -2.81 34.61
C ILE A 128 3.99 -2.01 33.33
N LEU A 129 2.72 -1.69 33.05
CA LEU A 129 2.30 -0.76 32.01
C LEU A 129 1.17 0.07 32.60
N ASP A 130 1.25 1.40 32.53
CA ASP A 130 0.15 2.27 32.93
C ASP A 130 -0.82 2.52 31.75
N ARG A 131 -0.40 2.20 30.52
CA ARG A 131 -1.14 2.41 29.27
C ARG A 131 -0.83 1.34 28.24
N GLN A 132 -1.81 1.09 27.35
CA GLN A 132 -1.60 0.29 26.15
C GLN A 132 -1.26 1.21 24.97
N SER A 133 -0.43 0.73 24.05
CA SER A 133 -0.11 1.47 22.84
C SER A 133 0.06 0.55 21.63
N LEU A 134 -0.20 1.12 20.46
CA LEU A 134 0.00 0.51 19.17
C LEU A 134 0.96 1.40 18.38
N GLU A 135 2.11 0.84 18.02
CA GLU A 135 3.08 1.46 17.13
C GLU A 135 3.09 0.76 15.77
N LEU A 136 2.95 1.54 14.70
CA LEU A 136 2.96 1.07 13.32
C LEU A 136 4.04 1.81 12.53
N VAL A 137 4.98 1.07 11.96
CA VAL A 137 5.84 1.53 10.87
C VAL A 137 5.35 0.88 9.57
N LEU A 138 4.84 1.69 8.66
CA LEU A 138 4.31 1.23 7.38
C LEU A 138 5.14 1.78 6.22
N GLY A 139 5.65 0.89 5.37
CA GLY A 139 6.20 1.28 4.08
C GLY A 139 5.09 1.68 3.12
N LEU A 140 5.26 2.81 2.46
CA LEU A 140 4.28 3.31 1.49
C LEU A 140 4.11 2.29 0.35
N PRO A 141 2.89 1.81 0.07
CA PRO A 141 2.68 0.69 -0.86
C PRO A 141 3.18 0.93 -2.29
N ASP A 142 3.24 2.19 -2.75
CA ASP A 142 3.73 2.59 -4.07
C ASP A 142 5.27 2.52 -4.20
N ARG A 143 6.00 2.46 -3.07
CA ARG A 143 7.48 2.55 -3.03
C ARG A 143 8.14 1.37 -2.32
N CYS A 144 7.51 0.92 -1.25
CA CYS A 144 8.03 -0.07 -0.32
C CYS A 144 7.20 -1.35 -0.36
N HIS A 145 7.62 -2.29 -1.20
CA HIS A 145 6.95 -3.58 -1.32
C HIS A 145 7.92 -4.72 -1.65
N ARG A 146 7.57 -5.95 -1.30
CA ARG A 146 8.42 -7.15 -1.49
C ARG A 146 7.69 -8.27 -2.22
N ARG A 147 8.44 -9.24 -2.74
CA ARG A 147 7.89 -10.44 -3.40
C ARG A 147 7.34 -11.47 -2.42
N ARG A 148 7.64 -11.33 -1.12
CA ARG A 148 7.23 -12.24 -0.05
C ARG A 148 6.75 -11.41 1.14
N PRO A 149 5.89 -11.95 2.01
CA PRO A 149 5.46 -11.28 3.24
C PRO A 149 6.55 -11.33 4.34
N ASP A 150 7.83 -11.42 3.96
CA ASP A 150 8.94 -11.62 4.89
C ASP A 150 9.15 -10.43 5.85
N TRP A 151 8.54 -9.28 5.55
CA TRP A 151 8.60 -8.03 6.32
C TRP A 151 7.24 -7.51 6.77
N VAL A 152 6.24 -8.39 6.88
CA VAL A 152 5.11 -8.15 7.77
C VAL A 152 5.50 -8.73 9.12
N LYS A 153 5.82 -7.87 10.08
CA LYS A 153 6.36 -8.23 11.39
C LYS A 153 5.48 -7.67 12.49
N ILE A 154 5.18 -8.52 13.47
CA ILE A 154 4.37 -8.15 14.62
C ILE A 154 5.20 -8.40 15.87
N ALA A 155 5.33 -7.39 16.72
CA ALA A 155 5.94 -7.47 18.02
C ALA A 155 4.91 -7.25 19.12
N ILE A 156 5.03 -7.99 20.21
CA ILE A 156 4.21 -7.84 21.41
C ILE A 156 5.16 -7.66 22.58
N ASN A 157 5.04 -6.57 23.32
CA ASN A 157 5.86 -6.27 24.51
C ASN A 157 7.36 -6.51 24.31
N GLY A 158 7.87 -6.05 23.16
CA GLY A 158 9.30 -6.08 22.84
C GLY A 158 9.80 -7.38 22.22
N ARG A 159 8.90 -8.29 21.81
CA ARG A 159 9.24 -9.56 21.17
C ARG A 159 8.46 -9.76 19.88
N VAL A 160 9.18 -9.99 18.78
CA VAL A 160 8.57 -10.37 17.51
C VAL A 160 7.97 -11.78 17.61
N VAL A 161 6.69 -11.89 17.27
CA VAL A 161 5.88 -13.11 17.30
C VAL A 161 5.14 -13.29 15.98
N LYS A 162 4.66 -14.50 15.73
CA LYS A 162 3.79 -14.83 14.61
C LYS A 162 2.36 -14.91 15.10
N ILE A 163 1.51 -14.08 14.51
CA ILE A 163 0.07 -14.07 14.75
C ILE A 163 -0.58 -14.00 13.36
N PRO A 164 -0.78 -15.14 12.69
CA PRO A 164 -1.26 -15.19 11.31
C PRO A 164 -2.52 -14.36 11.07
N GLU A 165 -3.41 -14.32 12.06
CA GLU A 165 -4.68 -13.60 12.01
C GLU A 165 -4.48 -12.08 11.92
N LEU A 166 -3.44 -11.54 12.56
CA LEU A 166 -3.10 -10.12 12.45
C LEU A 166 -2.24 -9.83 11.21
N GLU A 167 -1.35 -10.75 10.84
CA GLU A 167 -0.56 -10.64 9.60
C GLU A 167 -1.47 -10.58 8.37
N GLN A 168 -2.52 -11.41 8.32
CA GLN A 168 -3.51 -11.40 7.24
C GLN A 168 -4.34 -10.12 7.21
N ILE A 169 -4.65 -9.50 8.36
CA ILE A 169 -5.33 -8.20 8.38
C ILE A 169 -4.45 -7.11 7.76
N ILE A 170 -3.17 -7.06 8.13
CA ILE A 170 -2.23 -6.10 7.52
C ILE A 170 -2.14 -6.32 6.00
N ILE A 171 -1.97 -7.58 5.56
CA ILE A 171 -1.85 -7.92 4.14
C ILE A 171 -3.13 -7.56 3.37
N SER A 172 -4.30 -7.97 3.88
CA SER A 172 -5.59 -7.73 3.21
C SER A 172 -5.98 -6.25 3.20
N SER A 173 -5.70 -5.50 4.26
CA SER A 173 -5.92 -4.06 4.33
C SER A 173 -5.07 -3.30 3.29
N LEU A 174 -3.91 -3.83 2.92
CA LEU A 174 -2.97 -3.22 1.98
C LEU A 174 -3.01 -3.86 0.59
N ALA A 175 -3.81 -4.90 0.38
CA ALA A 175 -3.86 -5.66 -0.88
C ALA A 175 -4.31 -4.81 -2.07
N ARG A 176 -5.11 -3.76 -1.82
CA ARG A 176 -5.59 -2.84 -2.87
C ARG A 176 -4.62 -1.70 -3.18
N THR A 177 -3.70 -1.39 -2.27
CA THR A 177 -2.71 -0.31 -2.42
C THR A 177 -1.35 -0.85 -2.87
N CYS A 178 -1.02 -2.08 -2.51
CA CYS A 178 0.21 -2.75 -2.92
C CYS A 178 0.07 -3.26 -4.38
N PRO A 179 1.13 -3.20 -5.21
CA PRO A 179 1.08 -3.77 -6.55
C PRO A 179 0.75 -5.27 -6.54
N ARG A 180 0.22 -5.78 -7.66
CA ARG A 180 -0.10 -7.20 -7.81
C ARG A 180 1.13 -8.09 -7.52
N ASP A 181 0.90 -9.20 -6.82
CA ASP A 181 1.92 -10.16 -6.39
C ASP A 181 3.07 -9.52 -5.58
N ARG A 182 2.74 -8.46 -4.82
CA ARG A 182 3.62 -7.82 -3.85
C ARG A 182 2.99 -7.78 -2.47
N TYR A 183 3.86 -7.79 -1.46
CA TYR A 183 3.51 -7.72 -0.05
C TYR A 183 4.04 -6.43 0.56
N PRO A 184 3.31 -5.85 1.52
CA PRO A 184 3.73 -4.63 2.19
C PRO A 184 4.96 -4.86 3.08
N ILE A 185 5.63 -3.76 3.39
CA ILE A 185 6.65 -3.71 4.45
C ILE A 185 5.98 -3.05 5.64
N CYS A 186 5.83 -3.78 6.74
CA CYS A 186 5.09 -3.33 7.90
C CYS A 186 5.69 -3.92 9.18
N PHE A 187 6.01 -3.06 10.13
CA PHE A 187 6.34 -3.44 11.50
C PHE A 187 5.28 -2.87 12.43
N LEU A 188 4.55 -3.77 13.08
CA LEU A 188 3.56 -3.45 14.10
C LEU A 188 4.12 -3.87 15.46
N HIS A 189 4.09 -2.99 16.45
CA HIS A 189 4.46 -3.32 17.82
C HIS A 189 3.32 -2.92 18.76
N LEU A 190 2.72 -3.93 19.40
CA LEU A 190 1.71 -3.73 20.43
C LEU A 190 2.38 -3.76 21.81
N GLN A 191 2.17 -2.71 22.59
CA GLN A 191 2.47 -2.66 24.01
C GLN A 191 1.16 -2.82 24.76
N ILE A 192 0.92 -4.00 25.31
CA ILE A 192 -0.37 -4.38 25.88
C ILE A 192 -0.18 -5.00 27.25
N PHE A 193 -1.25 -5.05 28.03
CA PHE A 193 -1.14 -5.56 29.38
C PHE A 193 -0.77 -7.05 29.40
N PRO A 194 0.15 -7.48 30.29
CA PRO A 194 0.64 -8.86 30.29
C PRO A 194 -0.44 -9.93 30.46
N TYR A 195 -1.56 -9.62 31.13
CA TYR A 195 -2.65 -10.57 31.34
C TYR A 195 -3.44 -10.90 30.06
N GLN A 196 -3.37 -10.05 29.03
CA GLN A 196 -3.98 -10.30 27.72
C GLN A 196 -3.14 -11.22 26.82
N ILE A 197 -1.98 -11.68 27.31
CA ILE A 197 -1.02 -12.48 26.54
C ILE A 197 -0.79 -13.81 27.24
N ASN A 198 -1.05 -14.90 26.54
CA ASN A 198 -0.62 -16.23 26.96
C ASN A 198 0.52 -16.74 26.07
N TRP A 199 1.72 -16.81 26.67
CA TRP A 199 2.96 -17.23 26.01
C TRP A 199 3.08 -18.75 25.80
N ASN A 200 2.18 -19.56 26.38
CA ASN A 200 2.24 -21.03 26.34
C ASN A 200 1.66 -21.61 25.03
N ARG A 201 2.13 -21.12 23.88
CA ARG A 201 1.74 -21.62 22.55
C ARG A 201 2.87 -22.31 21.80
N HIS A 202 4.10 -21.80 21.91
CA HIS A 202 5.26 -22.38 21.25
C HIS A 202 6.47 -22.44 22.19
N PRO A 203 7.31 -23.52 22.19
CA PRO A 203 8.47 -23.63 23.06
C PRO A 203 9.48 -22.48 22.91
N ALA A 204 9.67 -22.01 21.68
CA ALA A 204 10.52 -20.84 21.39
C ALA A 204 9.82 -19.50 21.62
N LYS A 205 8.57 -19.49 22.13
CA LYS A 205 7.73 -18.31 22.39
C LYS A 205 7.66 -17.38 21.17
N THR A 206 7.59 -17.98 20.00
CA THR A 206 7.47 -17.30 18.69
C THR A 206 6.01 -17.12 18.30
N GLU A 207 5.09 -17.76 18.99
CA GLU A 207 3.65 -17.64 18.83
C GLU A 207 3.05 -17.47 20.22
N ILE A 208 1.90 -16.79 20.28
CA ILE A 208 1.16 -16.52 21.52
C ILE A 208 -0.33 -16.75 21.29
N TYR A 209 -1.08 -16.96 22.37
CA TYR A 209 -2.52 -16.66 22.36
C TYR A 209 -2.70 -15.21 22.82
N LEU A 210 -3.49 -14.46 22.06
CA LEU A 210 -3.78 -13.06 22.29
C LEU A 210 -5.27 -12.92 22.58
N ASP A 211 -5.60 -12.33 23.73
CA ASP A 211 -6.99 -12.05 24.09
C ASP A 211 -7.55 -10.90 23.26
N ASN A 212 -8.87 -10.87 23.07
CA ASN A 212 -9.57 -9.84 22.30
C ASN A 212 -9.00 -9.61 20.90
N LEU A 213 -8.67 -10.70 20.19
CA LEU A 213 -8.08 -10.64 18.84
C LEU A 213 -8.85 -9.73 17.88
N LYS A 214 -10.19 -9.79 17.88
CA LYS A 214 -11.05 -8.97 17.00
C LYS A 214 -10.88 -7.46 17.25
N PHE A 215 -10.77 -7.06 18.51
CA PHE A 215 -10.50 -5.67 18.89
C PHE A 215 -9.18 -5.20 18.28
N TRP A 216 -8.11 -5.98 18.45
CA TRP A 216 -6.80 -5.65 17.87
C TRP A 216 -6.84 -5.60 16.34
N GLN A 217 -7.59 -6.50 15.68
CA GLN A 217 -7.81 -6.44 14.23
C GLN A 217 -8.50 -5.14 13.79
N GLN A 218 -9.49 -4.65 14.55
CA GLN A 218 -10.16 -3.38 14.28
C GLN A 218 -9.21 -2.19 14.48
N GLN A 219 -8.46 -2.16 15.58
CA GLN A 219 -7.48 -1.10 15.86
C GLN A 219 -6.38 -1.04 14.79
N ILE A 220 -5.87 -2.20 14.34
CA ILE A 220 -4.90 -2.26 13.24
C ILE A 220 -5.49 -1.68 11.94
N ASN A 221 -6.72 -2.04 11.58
CA ASN A 221 -7.37 -1.49 10.38
C ASN A 221 -7.55 0.03 10.47
N LEU A 222 -7.96 0.54 11.64
CA LEU A 222 -8.09 1.97 11.87
C LEU A 222 -6.75 2.69 11.73
N VAL A 223 -5.68 2.17 12.33
CA VAL A 223 -4.34 2.76 12.28
C VAL A 223 -3.74 2.68 10.87
N ILE A 224 -3.91 1.57 10.15
CA ILE A 224 -3.50 1.49 8.73
C ILE A 224 -4.29 2.49 7.89
N GLY A 225 -5.60 2.62 8.14
CA GLY A 225 -6.43 3.65 7.52
C GLY A 225 -5.87 5.05 7.74
N LYS A 226 -5.55 5.41 9.00
CA LYS A 226 -4.91 6.68 9.35
C LYS A 226 -3.55 6.86 8.65
N ALA A 227 -2.71 5.82 8.61
CA ALA A 227 -1.39 5.85 7.96
C ALA A 227 -1.46 6.08 6.45
N LEU A 228 -2.54 5.64 5.82
CA LEU A 228 -2.79 5.84 4.39
C LEU A 228 -3.56 7.13 4.09
N GLN A 229 -4.24 7.72 5.07
CA GLN A 229 -5.14 8.86 4.88
C GLN A 229 -4.46 10.20 4.62
N PHE A 230 -3.17 10.39 4.97
CA PHE A 230 -2.20 11.19 4.21
C PHE A 230 -0.85 11.17 4.91
N SER A 231 0.20 11.05 4.11
CA SER A 231 1.59 11.06 4.53
C SER A 231 2.20 12.41 4.13
N SER A 232 2.39 13.30 5.10
CA SER A 232 2.87 14.68 4.86
C SER A 232 4.33 14.79 4.41
N ASP A 233 5.08 13.68 4.31
CA ASP A 233 6.56 13.70 4.20
C ASP A 233 7.10 13.27 2.84
N ILE A 234 6.25 13.21 1.81
CA ILE A 234 6.64 12.64 0.53
C ILE A 234 6.42 13.63 -0.60
N MET A 235 7.36 14.56 -0.74
CA MET A 235 7.65 15.20 -2.02
C MET A 235 9.18 15.21 -2.23
N PRO A 236 9.67 15.11 -3.48
CA PRO A 236 11.11 15.12 -3.78
C PRO A 236 11.73 16.46 -3.39
N GLU A 237 13.06 16.47 -3.18
CA GLU A 237 13.90 17.66 -3.00
C GLU A 237 13.76 18.66 -4.18
N PHE A 238 12.71 19.45 -4.19
CA PHE A 238 12.64 20.73 -4.87
C PHE A 238 11.98 21.72 -3.92
N PRO A 239 12.50 22.95 -3.78
CA PRO A 239 11.96 23.93 -2.84
C PRO A 239 10.63 24.48 -3.36
N LEU A 240 9.56 23.69 -3.24
CA LEU A 240 8.20 24.17 -3.34
C LEU A 240 7.89 24.88 -2.03
N SER A 241 7.66 26.19 -2.09
CA SER A 241 7.39 27.00 -0.89
C SER A 241 6.25 26.39 -0.06
N GLU A 242 6.36 26.37 1.27
CA GLU A 242 5.36 25.89 2.27
C GLU A 242 3.91 26.32 1.99
N LYS A 243 3.75 27.38 1.19
CA LYS A 243 2.45 27.84 0.74
C LYS A 243 1.79 26.79 -0.15
N VAL A 244 2.49 26.19 -1.13
CA VAL A 244 1.91 25.27 -2.14
C VAL A 244 1.35 24.01 -1.48
N GLU A 245 2.02 23.52 -0.43
CA GLU A 245 1.56 22.42 0.41
C GLU A 245 0.20 22.69 1.09
N LYS A 246 -0.07 23.94 1.47
CA LYS A 246 -1.35 24.30 2.09
C LYS A 246 -2.51 24.35 1.09
N ILE A 247 -2.26 24.53 -0.21
CA ILE A 247 -3.32 24.47 -1.23
C ILE A 247 -3.72 23.01 -1.46
N LEU A 248 -2.74 22.12 -1.64
CA LEU A 248 -2.96 20.68 -1.84
C LEU A 248 -3.70 20.04 -0.66
N LYS A 249 -3.45 20.49 0.58
CA LYS A 249 -4.13 19.98 1.80
C LYS A 249 -5.63 20.30 1.91
N VAL A 250 -6.13 21.40 1.33
CA VAL A 250 -7.58 21.73 1.38
C VAL A 250 -8.33 21.05 0.23
N SER A 251 -7.59 20.86 -0.86
CA SER A 251 -7.99 20.28 -2.12
C SER A 251 -8.49 18.83 -2.02
N GLU A 252 -7.92 18.06 -1.11
CA GLU A 252 -8.21 16.63 -0.94
C GLU A 252 -9.38 16.34 0.01
N ASN A 253 -9.70 17.28 0.92
CA ASN A 253 -10.78 17.10 1.89
C ASN A 253 -12.19 17.03 1.25
N THR A 254 -12.35 17.46 -0.01
CA THR A 254 -13.63 17.40 -0.75
C THR A 254 -13.77 16.15 -1.63
N GLY A 255 -12.68 15.38 -1.85
CA GLY A 255 -12.69 14.15 -2.63
C GLY A 255 -13.04 12.93 -1.78
N ASN A 256 -14.33 12.72 -1.47
CA ASN A 256 -14.81 11.55 -0.72
C ASN A 256 -14.37 10.21 -1.36
N TYR A 257 -13.30 9.61 -0.84
CA TYR A 257 -12.91 8.22 -1.10
C TYR A 257 -13.77 7.29 -0.23
N GLN A 258 -14.88 6.79 -0.80
CA GLN A 258 -15.67 5.74 -0.16
C GLN A 258 -15.08 4.37 -0.50
N THR A 259 -14.44 3.74 0.49
CA THR A 259 -13.97 2.34 0.46
C THR A 259 -15.06 1.35 0.87
N ARG A 260 -16.33 1.61 0.53
CA ARG A 260 -17.46 0.77 0.92
C ARG A 260 -18.23 0.30 -0.32
N ARG A 261 -18.10 -0.98 -0.65
CA ARG A 261 -19.17 -1.78 -1.28
C ARG A 261 -19.15 -3.13 -0.61
N SER A 262 -19.87 -3.22 0.50
CA SER A 262 -20.54 -4.46 0.88
C SER A 262 -21.55 -4.76 -0.24
N ILE A 263 -21.44 -5.92 -0.86
CA ILE A 263 -22.52 -6.47 -1.69
C ILE A 263 -23.54 -7.02 -0.71
N GLU A 264 -24.41 -6.16 -0.22
CA GLU A 264 -25.72 -6.57 0.26
C GLU A 264 -26.73 -5.91 -0.67
N VAL A 265 -27.45 -6.75 -1.40
CA VAL A 265 -28.60 -6.32 -2.19
C VAL A 265 -29.69 -5.98 -1.19
N SER A 266 -29.91 -4.69 -0.99
CA SER A 266 -31.13 -4.13 -0.42
C SER A 266 -31.42 -2.84 -1.20
N PRO A 267 -32.66 -2.65 -1.69
CA PRO A 267 -33.01 -1.48 -2.48
C PRO A 267 -33.15 -0.26 -1.56
N ASP A 268 -32.95 0.91 -2.17
CA ASP A 268 -33.07 2.29 -1.64
C ASP A 268 -31.85 2.98 -1.02
N ASN A 269 -31.61 4.18 -1.59
CA ASN A 269 -30.76 5.29 -1.16
C ASN A 269 -29.27 5.34 -1.59
N THR A 270 -28.97 5.00 -2.86
CA THR A 270 -27.66 5.28 -3.48
C THR A 270 -27.68 6.30 -4.64
N GLU A 271 -28.79 6.99 -4.90
CA GLU A 271 -28.90 7.88 -6.08
C GLU A 271 -28.30 9.28 -5.88
N GLU A 272 -28.12 9.78 -4.66
CA GLU A 272 -27.88 11.23 -4.45
C GLU A 272 -26.43 11.72 -4.66
N LYS A 273 -25.38 10.90 -4.47
CA LYS A 273 -23.96 11.39 -4.52
C LYS A 273 -23.22 11.18 -5.85
N ASN A 274 -23.75 10.36 -6.75
CA ASN A 274 -23.15 10.17 -8.09
C ASN A 274 -23.64 11.20 -9.11
N GLN A 275 -24.73 11.92 -8.82
CA GLN A 275 -25.31 12.92 -9.72
C GLN A 275 -24.61 14.29 -9.68
N GLU A 276 -23.84 14.63 -8.64
CA GLU A 276 -23.28 16.00 -8.50
C GLU A 276 -22.18 16.35 -9.52
N LEU A 277 -21.34 15.41 -9.98
CA LEU A 277 -20.28 15.73 -10.97
C LEU A 277 -20.83 16.02 -12.38
N GLY A 278 -22.00 15.48 -12.72
CA GLY A 278 -22.65 15.67 -14.03
C GLY A 278 -23.44 16.98 -14.16
N LEU A 279 -23.67 17.68 -13.05
CA LEU A 279 -24.42 18.95 -13.00
C LEU A 279 -23.51 20.19 -12.93
N ILE A 280 -22.21 20.00 -12.71
CA ILE A 280 -21.28 21.12 -12.51
C ILE A 280 -20.49 21.38 -13.80
N GLU A 281 -20.57 22.58 -14.36
CA GLU A 281 -19.81 22.92 -15.57
C GLU A 281 -18.32 23.11 -15.25
N LEU A 282 -17.46 22.27 -15.83
CA LEU A 282 -16.02 22.51 -15.89
C LEU A 282 -15.68 23.30 -17.15
N LYS A 283 -14.83 24.32 -17.03
CA LYS A 283 -14.34 25.09 -18.17
C LYS A 283 -12.84 24.86 -18.36
N ALA A 284 -12.44 24.29 -19.49
CA ALA A 284 -11.03 24.10 -19.83
C ALA A 284 -10.33 25.45 -20.00
N ILE A 285 -9.19 25.63 -19.32
CA ILE A 285 -8.42 26.88 -19.32
C ILE A 285 -7.11 26.73 -20.07
N ALA A 286 -6.35 25.67 -19.80
CA ALA A 286 -5.04 25.45 -20.40
C ALA A 286 -4.61 24.00 -20.32
N GLN A 287 -3.71 23.62 -21.22
CA GLN A 287 -2.97 22.37 -21.13
C GLN A 287 -1.60 22.63 -20.48
N LEU A 288 -1.21 21.78 -19.53
CA LEU A 288 0.08 21.84 -18.85
C LEU A 288 0.92 20.61 -19.22
N HIS A 289 2.15 20.86 -19.69
CA HIS A 289 3.13 19.84 -20.10
C HIS A 289 2.57 18.76 -21.04
N ASN A 290 1.58 19.12 -21.88
CA ASN A 290 0.86 18.21 -22.76
C ASN A 290 0.31 16.94 -22.05
N THR A 291 0.02 17.05 -20.75
CA THR A 291 -0.36 15.91 -19.90
C THR A 291 -1.57 16.23 -19.03
N TYR A 292 -1.65 17.47 -18.52
CA TYR A 292 -2.72 17.87 -17.63
C TYR A 292 -3.61 18.93 -18.28
N ILE A 293 -4.89 18.89 -17.96
CA ILE A 293 -5.85 19.94 -18.28
C ILE A 293 -6.14 20.69 -17.00
N VAL A 294 -5.93 22.00 -17.01
CA VAL A 294 -6.40 22.91 -15.96
C VAL A 294 -7.81 23.32 -16.32
N ALA A 295 -8.76 23.05 -15.42
CA ALA A 295 -10.15 23.43 -15.56
C ALA A 295 -10.60 24.35 -14.43
N GLU A 296 -11.37 25.37 -14.78
CA GLU A 296 -12.10 26.20 -13.83
C GLU A 296 -13.36 25.44 -13.39
N HIS A 297 -13.57 25.38 -12.08
CA HIS A 297 -14.73 24.79 -11.41
C HIS A 297 -15.38 25.88 -10.54
N PRO A 298 -16.71 25.90 -10.33
CA PRO A 298 -17.35 26.95 -9.51
C PRO A 298 -16.79 27.10 -8.10
N SER A 299 -16.20 26.04 -7.55
CA SER A 299 -15.57 26.05 -6.22
C SER A 299 -14.05 26.23 -6.24
N GLY A 300 -13.40 26.35 -7.40
CA GLY A 300 -11.93 26.50 -7.48
C GLY A 300 -11.31 26.07 -8.81
N ILE A 301 -10.13 25.47 -8.77
CA ILE A 301 -9.37 25.04 -9.96
C ILE A 301 -9.13 23.53 -9.89
N TRP A 302 -9.43 22.80 -10.95
CA TRP A 302 -9.16 21.37 -11.04
C TRP A 302 -8.01 21.10 -12.00
N LEU A 303 -7.15 20.14 -11.65
CA LEU A 303 -6.09 19.62 -12.49
C LEU A 303 -6.44 18.18 -12.88
N ILE A 304 -6.72 17.94 -14.15
CA ILE A 304 -7.17 16.66 -14.70
C ILE A 304 -6.03 16.02 -15.48
N GLU A 305 -5.77 14.73 -15.27
CA GLU A 305 -4.85 13.98 -16.12
C GLU A 305 -5.59 13.54 -17.39
N GLN A 306 -5.11 14.00 -18.56
CA GLN A 306 -5.85 13.88 -19.82
C GLN A 306 -5.97 12.44 -20.33
N HIS A 307 -4.89 11.64 -20.20
CA HIS A 307 -4.83 10.26 -20.68
C HIS A 307 -5.79 9.38 -19.88
N ILE A 308 -5.73 9.48 -18.57
CA ILE A 308 -6.51 8.71 -17.62
C ILE A 308 -8.00 9.10 -17.70
N ALA A 309 -8.32 10.39 -17.86
CA ALA A 309 -9.69 10.84 -18.12
C ALA A 309 -10.24 10.27 -19.44
N HIS A 310 -9.45 10.31 -20.51
CA HIS A 310 -9.86 9.73 -21.79
C HIS A 310 -10.02 8.21 -21.72
N GLU A 311 -9.09 7.52 -21.06
CA GLU A 311 -9.17 6.08 -20.81
C GLU A 311 -10.49 5.71 -20.12
N ARG A 312 -10.93 6.50 -19.14
CA ARG A 312 -12.21 6.28 -18.46
C ARG A 312 -13.41 6.37 -19.41
N ILE A 313 -13.45 7.40 -20.25
CA ILE A 313 -14.50 7.59 -21.26
C ILE A 313 -14.56 6.37 -22.19
N LEU A 314 -13.40 5.92 -22.67
CA LEU A 314 -13.32 4.81 -23.62
C LEU A 314 -13.70 3.48 -22.98
N TYR A 315 -13.26 3.23 -21.75
CA TYR A 315 -13.60 2.02 -21.03
C TYR A 315 -15.10 1.89 -20.80
N GLU A 316 -15.77 2.95 -20.36
CA GLU A 316 -17.23 2.87 -20.16
C GLU A 316 -18.00 2.67 -21.46
N LYS A 317 -17.55 3.29 -22.57
CA LYS A 317 -18.09 2.99 -23.91
C LYS A 317 -17.93 1.52 -24.30
N LEU A 318 -16.79 0.91 -23.98
CA LEU A 318 -16.55 -0.51 -24.22
C LEU A 318 -17.36 -1.42 -23.29
N CYS A 319 -17.66 -0.97 -22.06
CA CYS A 319 -18.59 -1.66 -21.17
C CYS A 319 -20.01 -1.63 -21.74
N ASP A 320 -20.43 -0.50 -22.31
CA ASP A 320 -21.77 -0.33 -22.90
C ASP A 320 -21.90 -1.09 -24.22
N ALA A 321 -20.84 -1.10 -25.04
CA ALA A 321 -20.83 -1.74 -26.34
C ALA A 321 -19.45 -2.32 -26.68
N TRP A 322 -19.23 -3.60 -26.35
CA TRP A 322 -18.11 -4.37 -26.89
C TRP A 322 -18.46 -4.89 -28.28
N GLN A 323 -18.00 -4.20 -29.31
CA GLN A 323 -18.27 -4.55 -30.71
C GLN A 323 -17.01 -5.06 -31.39
N ILE A 324 -17.12 -6.28 -31.91
CA ILE A 324 -16.16 -6.85 -32.85
C ILE A 324 -16.67 -6.58 -34.27
N ILE A 325 -15.80 -6.06 -35.14
CA ILE A 325 -16.13 -5.78 -36.54
C ILE A 325 -15.21 -6.57 -37.47
N SER A 326 -15.70 -6.87 -38.67
CA SER A 326 -14.90 -7.44 -39.75
C SER A 326 -13.89 -6.40 -40.27
N LEU A 327 -12.70 -6.89 -40.60
CA LEU A 327 -11.61 -6.11 -41.19
C LEU A 327 -11.66 -6.23 -42.71
N GLU A 328 -11.55 -5.11 -43.42
CA GLU A 328 -11.47 -5.08 -44.89
C GLU A 328 -10.20 -5.80 -45.38
N THR A 329 -9.08 -5.53 -44.70
CA THR A 329 -7.79 -6.20 -44.91
C THR A 329 -7.44 -7.02 -43.67
N PRO A 330 -7.21 -8.35 -43.79
CA PRO A 330 -6.83 -9.18 -42.66
C PRO A 330 -5.52 -8.70 -42.03
N ILE A 331 -5.45 -8.74 -40.71
CA ILE A 331 -4.24 -8.41 -39.98
C ILE A 331 -3.42 -9.68 -39.78
N ILE A 332 -2.18 -9.67 -40.24
CA ILE A 332 -1.29 -10.83 -40.15
C ILE A 332 -0.62 -10.85 -38.78
N LEU A 333 -0.76 -11.97 -38.08
CA LEU A 333 -0.20 -12.25 -36.76
C LEU A 333 0.79 -13.42 -36.86
N HIS A 334 1.90 -13.33 -36.14
CA HIS A 334 2.97 -14.32 -36.17
C HIS A 334 3.11 -15.03 -34.83
N HIS A 335 3.50 -16.31 -34.87
CA HIS A 335 3.87 -17.11 -33.70
C HIS A 335 2.82 -17.18 -32.57
N LEU A 336 1.53 -17.29 -32.91
CA LEU A 336 0.48 -17.53 -31.93
C LEU A 336 0.52 -18.98 -31.43
N SER A 337 0.55 -19.17 -30.11
CA SER A 337 0.35 -20.48 -29.48
C SER A 337 -1.12 -20.89 -29.52
N SER A 338 -1.41 -22.18 -29.35
CA SER A 338 -2.78 -22.70 -29.27
C SER A 338 -3.63 -22.01 -28.19
N ALA A 339 -3.01 -21.71 -27.04
CA ALA A 339 -3.68 -20.98 -25.95
C ALA A 339 -4.03 -19.53 -26.33
N GLN A 340 -3.17 -18.86 -27.09
CA GLN A 340 -3.42 -17.50 -27.58
C GLN A 340 -4.54 -17.45 -28.62
N ILE A 341 -4.63 -18.48 -29.47
CA ILE A 341 -5.72 -18.63 -30.44
C ILE A 341 -7.04 -18.83 -29.71
N GLU A 342 -7.09 -19.75 -28.75
CA GLU A 342 -8.28 -20.00 -27.94
C GLU A 342 -8.71 -18.73 -27.17
N GLN A 343 -7.73 -17.97 -26.66
CA GLN A 343 -7.99 -16.72 -25.98
C GLN A 343 -8.60 -15.66 -26.91
N LEU A 344 -8.10 -15.51 -28.13
CA LEU A 344 -8.70 -14.59 -29.12
C LEU A 344 -10.12 -15.03 -29.49
N GLN A 345 -10.36 -16.33 -29.65
CA GLN A 345 -11.70 -16.87 -29.93
C GLN A 345 -12.68 -16.59 -28.78
N ARG A 346 -12.26 -16.68 -27.51
CA ARG A 346 -13.09 -16.30 -26.35
C ARG A 346 -13.49 -14.83 -26.35
N LEU A 347 -12.70 -13.96 -26.96
CA LEU A 347 -13.00 -12.54 -27.15
C LEU A 347 -13.83 -12.27 -28.42
N ASN A 348 -14.28 -13.32 -29.11
CA ASN A 348 -14.95 -13.31 -30.42
C ASN A 348 -14.09 -12.72 -31.55
N ILE A 349 -12.75 -12.83 -31.43
CA ILE A 349 -11.80 -12.41 -32.47
C ILE A 349 -11.48 -13.62 -33.35
N GLU A 350 -11.85 -13.53 -34.63
CA GLU A 350 -11.67 -14.59 -35.61
C GLU A 350 -10.26 -14.54 -36.18
N VAL A 351 -9.51 -15.63 -35.97
CA VAL A 351 -8.19 -15.87 -36.56
C VAL A 351 -8.19 -17.18 -37.32
N GLU A 352 -7.68 -17.15 -38.55
CA GLU A 352 -7.53 -18.34 -39.40
C GLU A 352 -6.06 -18.58 -39.74
N ILE A 353 -5.73 -19.83 -40.08
CA ILE A 353 -4.37 -20.21 -40.50
C ILE A 353 -4.15 -19.68 -41.92
N PHE A 354 -3.08 -18.92 -42.12
CA PHE A 354 -2.69 -18.37 -43.42
C PHE A 354 -1.40 -18.99 -43.97
N GLY A 355 -0.56 -19.57 -43.09
CA GLY A 355 0.67 -20.27 -43.45
C GLY A 355 1.39 -20.84 -42.23
N ASP A 356 2.62 -21.31 -42.41
CA ASP A 356 3.42 -21.88 -41.31
C ASP A 356 3.69 -20.85 -40.21
N SER A 357 3.06 -21.02 -39.05
CA SER A 357 3.13 -20.08 -37.93
C SER A 357 2.65 -18.66 -38.25
N ILE A 358 1.71 -18.52 -39.20
CA ILE A 358 1.10 -17.26 -39.60
C ILE A 358 -0.43 -17.38 -39.54
N TRP A 359 -1.06 -16.41 -38.89
CA TRP A 359 -2.51 -16.31 -38.75
C TRP A 359 -3.03 -15.00 -39.34
N ALA A 360 -4.19 -15.06 -39.97
CA ALA A 360 -4.91 -13.89 -40.45
C ALA A 360 -6.09 -13.59 -39.50
N ALA A 361 -6.04 -12.47 -38.80
CA ALA A 361 -7.18 -11.96 -38.05
C ALA A 361 -8.16 -11.29 -39.01
N ARG A 362 -9.40 -11.79 -39.03
CA ARG A 362 -10.49 -11.29 -39.89
C ARG A 362 -11.40 -10.31 -39.16
N THR A 363 -11.38 -10.33 -37.83
CA THR A 363 -12.14 -9.40 -37.01
C THR A 363 -11.26 -8.75 -35.94
N ALA A 364 -11.69 -7.61 -35.42
CA ALA A 364 -11.04 -6.93 -34.30
C ALA A 364 -12.05 -6.08 -33.52
N PRO A 365 -11.76 -5.70 -32.27
CA PRO A 365 -12.52 -4.66 -31.58
C PRO A 365 -12.57 -3.38 -32.41
N SER A 366 -13.77 -2.80 -32.53
CA SER A 366 -14.02 -1.64 -33.41
C SER A 366 -13.06 -0.47 -33.20
N MET A 367 -12.66 -0.24 -31.95
CA MET A 367 -11.71 0.80 -31.56
C MET A 367 -10.26 0.54 -32.00
N LEU A 368 -9.90 -0.72 -32.25
CA LEU A 368 -8.57 -1.13 -32.67
C LEU A 368 -8.48 -1.31 -34.19
N ALA A 369 -9.58 -1.62 -34.86
CA ALA A 369 -9.62 -2.05 -36.25
C ALA A 369 -8.91 -1.10 -37.25
N LYS A 370 -8.95 0.22 -37.01
CA LYS A 370 -8.34 1.23 -37.90
C LYS A 370 -6.96 1.71 -37.45
N ARG A 371 -6.40 1.12 -36.39
CA ARG A 371 -5.12 1.55 -35.83
C ARG A 371 -3.94 0.89 -36.55
N ASN A 372 -2.86 1.64 -36.68
CA ASN A 372 -1.60 1.14 -37.22
C ASN A 372 -0.96 0.04 -36.35
N ASP A 373 -1.14 0.10 -35.03
CA ASP A 373 -0.64 -0.86 -34.06
C ASP A 373 -1.65 -1.97 -33.72
N CYS A 374 -2.66 -2.21 -34.57
CA CYS A 374 -3.70 -3.19 -34.31
C CYS A 374 -3.15 -4.61 -34.17
N ALA A 375 -2.16 -5.01 -34.99
CA ALA A 375 -1.51 -6.32 -34.88
C ALA A 375 -0.93 -6.54 -33.48
N ASP A 376 -0.16 -5.57 -32.98
CA ASP A 376 0.43 -5.63 -31.64
C ASP A 376 -0.64 -5.60 -30.54
N ALA A 377 -1.77 -4.94 -30.77
CA ALA A 377 -2.90 -4.91 -29.84
C ALA A 377 -3.59 -6.28 -29.76
N LEU A 378 -3.80 -6.95 -30.90
CA LEU A 378 -4.35 -8.31 -30.94
C LEU A 378 -3.38 -9.31 -30.27
N ILE A 379 -2.07 -9.15 -30.47
CA ILE A 379 -1.06 -9.97 -29.76
C ILE A 379 -1.14 -9.77 -28.25
N GLU A 380 -1.31 -8.54 -27.78
CA GLU A 380 -1.49 -8.26 -26.35
C GLU A 380 -2.77 -8.89 -25.80
N LEU A 381 -3.90 -8.71 -26.50
CA LEU A 381 -5.18 -9.32 -26.11
C LEU A 381 -5.11 -10.85 -26.07
N SER A 382 -4.34 -11.46 -26.97
CA SER A 382 -4.11 -12.92 -26.98
C SER A 382 -3.43 -13.44 -25.72
N LYS A 383 -2.71 -12.59 -24.98
CA LYS A 383 -2.02 -12.90 -23.72
C LYS A 383 -2.82 -12.45 -22.49
N GLY A 384 -3.94 -11.77 -22.71
CA GLY A 384 -4.75 -11.11 -21.68
C GLY A 384 -5.65 -12.06 -20.87
N GLY A 385 -6.41 -11.45 -19.95
CA GLY A 385 -7.37 -12.13 -19.07
C GLY A 385 -8.78 -12.23 -19.68
N ASP A 386 -9.80 -12.12 -18.84
CA ASP A 386 -11.21 -12.13 -19.26
C ASP A 386 -11.60 -10.91 -20.13
N LEU A 387 -12.86 -10.88 -20.58
CA LEU A 387 -13.40 -9.80 -21.41
C LEU A 387 -13.26 -8.42 -20.75
N GLU A 388 -13.39 -8.33 -19.42
CA GLU A 388 -13.19 -7.07 -18.70
C GLU A 388 -11.74 -6.60 -18.81
N SER A 389 -10.76 -7.50 -18.66
CA SER A 389 -9.35 -7.20 -18.88
C SER A 389 -9.09 -6.74 -20.32
N ALA A 390 -9.75 -7.35 -21.31
CA ALA A 390 -9.64 -6.95 -22.71
C ALA A 390 -10.21 -5.55 -22.98
N LYS A 391 -11.33 -5.18 -22.34
CA LYS A 391 -11.91 -3.83 -22.41
C LYS A 391 -10.96 -2.78 -21.83
N VAL A 392 -10.35 -3.05 -20.68
CA VAL A 392 -9.36 -2.16 -20.05
C VAL A 392 -8.14 -1.97 -20.96
N ALA A 393 -7.56 -3.05 -21.47
CA ALA A 393 -6.41 -2.97 -22.39
C ALA A 393 -6.75 -2.19 -23.67
N THR A 394 -7.93 -2.45 -24.25
CA THR A 394 -8.42 -1.74 -25.44
C THR A 394 -8.63 -0.25 -25.19
N ALA A 395 -9.17 0.13 -24.02
CA ALA A 395 -9.36 1.52 -23.62
C ALA A 395 -8.02 2.23 -23.43
N CYS A 396 -7.08 1.63 -22.70
CA CYS A 396 -5.75 2.18 -22.44
C CYS A 396 -4.99 2.43 -23.74
N ARG A 397 -5.03 1.47 -24.66
CA ARG A 397 -4.33 1.57 -25.95
C ARG A 397 -4.97 2.58 -26.89
N SER A 398 -6.30 2.74 -26.81
CA SER A 398 -7.08 3.69 -27.60
C SER A 398 -7.09 5.11 -27.03
N ALA A 399 -6.71 5.30 -25.76
CA ALA A 399 -6.66 6.60 -25.12
C ALA A 399 -5.61 7.52 -25.77
N ILE A 400 -5.75 8.83 -25.52
CA ILE A 400 -4.75 9.82 -25.96
C ILE A 400 -3.45 9.53 -25.22
N ARG A 401 -2.29 9.66 -25.87
CA ARG A 401 -1.02 9.38 -25.21
C ARG A 401 -0.58 10.59 -24.37
N ASN A 402 0.23 10.33 -23.35
CA ASN A 402 0.91 11.41 -22.62
C ASN A 402 1.80 12.17 -23.60
N GLY A 403 1.78 13.50 -23.50
CA GLY A 403 2.51 14.37 -24.41
C GLY A 403 1.70 14.79 -25.66
N THR A 404 0.48 14.27 -25.87
CA THR A 404 -0.39 14.71 -26.97
C THR A 404 -0.90 16.14 -26.71
N PRO A 405 -0.59 17.12 -27.58
CA PRO A 405 -1.13 18.47 -27.45
C PRO A 405 -2.63 18.48 -27.75
N LEU A 406 -3.40 19.24 -27.00
CA LEU A 406 -4.85 19.40 -27.16
C LEU A 406 -5.19 20.88 -27.29
N SER A 407 -6.03 21.22 -28.26
CA SER A 407 -6.65 22.54 -28.36
C SER A 407 -7.71 22.74 -27.27
N LEU A 408 -8.06 23.99 -26.97
CA LEU A 408 -9.10 24.31 -25.99
C LEU A 408 -10.45 23.60 -26.25
N PRO A 409 -10.98 23.58 -27.49
CA PRO A 409 -12.19 22.82 -27.80
C PRO A 409 -12.06 21.30 -27.56
N GLU A 410 -10.89 20.72 -27.84
CA GLU A 410 -10.64 19.29 -27.60
C GLU A 410 -10.58 18.98 -26.10
N MET A 411 -9.90 19.81 -25.32
CA MET A 411 -9.88 19.71 -23.85
C MET A 411 -11.30 19.81 -23.29
N GLN A 412 -12.09 20.81 -23.72
CA GLN A 412 -13.46 20.97 -23.27
C GLN A 412 -14.34 19.76 -23.64
N SER A 413 -14.19 19.23 -24.86
CA SER A 413 -14.91 18.03 -25.29
C SER A 413 -14.57 16.81 -24.43
N LEU A 414 -13.30 16.65 -24.05
CA LEU A 414 -12.85 15.59 -23.16
C LEU A 414 -13.48 15.74 -21.77
N LEU A 415 -13.42 16.94 -21.17
CA LEU A 415 -14.04 17.20 -19.87
C LEU A 415 -15.54 16.89 -19.89
N ASN A 416 -16.27 17.42 -20.87
CA ASN A 416 -17.71 17.18 -21.00
C ASN A 416 -18.05 15.69 -21.10
N LYS A 417 -17.29 14.92 -21.88
CA LYS A 417 -17.48 13.47 -22.01
C LYS A 417 -17.13 12.72 -20.73
N TRP A 418 -16.07 13.15 -20.04
CA TRP A 418 -15.60 12.51 -18.81
C TRP A 418 -16.56 12.73 -17.65
N GLN A 419 -17.14 13.92 -17.51
CA GLN A 419 -18.12 14.23 -16.46
C GLN A 419 -19.39 13.37 -16.56
N LEU A 420 -19.72 12.87 -17.76
CA LEU A 420 -20.86 11.99 -18.01
C LEU A 420 -20.57 10.52 -17.70
N THR A 421 -19.34 10.16 -17.32
CA THR A 421 -18.99 8.78 -16.97
C THR A 421 -19.57 8.38 -15.61
N ARG A 422 -19.93 7.11 -15.45
CA ARG A 422 -20.50 6.51 -14.23
C ARG A 422 -19.56 6.57 -13.03
N ASN A 423 -18.23 6.49 -13.25
CA ASN A 423 -17.27 6.66 -12.16
C ASN A 423 -16.15 7.64 -12.58
N PRO A 424 -16.39 8.96 -12.51
CA PRO A 424 -15.47 9.96 -13.01
C PRO A 424 -14.27 10.18 -12.09
N ARG A 425 -14.25 9.65 -10.86
CA ARG A 425 -13.16 9.87 -9.91
C ARG A 425 -11.91 9.02 -10.18
N THR A 426 -12.10 7.82 -10.73
CA THR A 426 -11.01 6.84 -10.89
C THR A 426 -11.04 6.17 -12.24
N CYS A 427 -9.87 5.92 -12.81
CA CYS A 427 -9.74 5.16 -14.05
C CYS A 427 -10.09 3.67 -13.86
N PRO A 428 -10.16 2.88 -14.95
CA PRO A 428 -10.41 1.45 -14.87
C PRO A 428 -9.38 0.70 -14.01
N HIS A 429 -8.16 1.23 -13.90
CA HIS A 429 -7.09 0.72 -13.04
C HIS A 429 -7.09 1.29 -11.61
N GLY A 430 -8.05 2.16 -11.26
CA GLY A 430 -8.20 2.74 -9.91
C GLY A 430 -7.37 4.00 -9.63
N ARG A 431 -6.64 4.56 -10.61
CA ARG A 431 -5.89 5.82 -10.43
C ARG A 431 -6.84 7.03 -10.37
N PRO A 432 -6.58 8.03 -9.50
CA PRO A 432 -7.36 9.27 -9.51
C PRO A 432 -7.24 9.97 -10.86
N ILE A 433 -8.35 10.53 -11.34
CA ILE A 433 -8.41 11.25 -12.62
C ILE A 433 -8.07 12.74 -12.46
N TYR A 434 -8.43 13.34 -11.33
CA TYR A 434 -8.24 14.77 -11.08
C TYR A 434 -7.81 15.08 -9.65
N LEU A 435 -7.28 16.29 -9.49
CA LEU A 435 -6.97 16.95 -8.23
C LEU A 435 -7.74 18.27 -8.18
N SER A 436 -8.58 18.48 -7.16
CA SER A 436 -9.41 19.69 -6.99
C SER A 436 -8.78 20.68 -6.03
N LEU A 437 -8.46 21.91 -6.43
CA LEU A 437 -7.98 22.99 -5.56
C LEU A 437 -9.10 23.99 -5.26
N GLU A 438 -9.73 23.88 -4.09
CA GLU A 438 -10.83 24.76 -3.67
C GLU A 438 -10.40 26.24 -3.53
N GLU A 439 -11.32 27.17 -3.74
CA GLU A 439 -11.09 28.61 -3.64
C GLU A 439 -10.64 29.01 -2.22
N SER A 440 -11.18 28.36 -1.19
CA SER A 440 -10.74 28.55 0.21
C SER A 440 -9.28 28.14 0.41
N ALA A 441 -8.80 27.11 -0.31
CA ALA A 441 -7.40 26.70 -0.33
C ALA A 441 -6.51 27.78 -0.94
N LEU A 442 -6.94 28.31 -2.08
CA LEU A 442 -6.25 29.34 -2.84
C LEU A 442 -6.21 30.66 -2.05
N ALA A 443 -7.33 31.08 -1.46
CA ALA A 443 -7.41 32.27 -0.62
C ALA A 443 -6.44 32.19 0.59
N ARG A 444 -6.40 31.03 1.25
CA ARG A 444 -5.48 30.75 2.36
C ARG A 444 -4.02 30.85 1.93
N PHE A 445 -3.66 30.34 0.74
CA PHE A 445 -2.31 30.44 0.19
C PHE A 445 -1.85 31.88 -0.01
N PHE A 446 -2.73 32.71 -0.56
CA PHE A 446 -2.44 34.13 -0.80
C PHE A 446 -2.65 35.01 0.44
N ARG A 447 -2.93 34.41 1.62
CA ARG A 447 -3.21 35.12 2.89
C ARG A 447 -4.35 36.15 2.77
N ARG A 448 -5.31 35.89 1.87
CA ARG A 448 -6.51 36.70 1.71
C ARG A 448 -7.55 36.21 2.73
N HIS A 449 -7.95 37.08 3.66
CA HIS A 449 -8.88 36.78 4.76
C HIS A 449 -10.30 37.27 4.47
N TRP A 450 -10.78 37.14 3.23
CA TRP A 450 -12.18 37.41 2.93
C TRP A 450 -12.96 36.10 2.95
N VAL A 451 -13.92 36.00 3.87
CA VAL A 451 -14.98 35.00 3.82
C VAL A 451 -15.79 35.31 2.55
N ILE A 452 -15.66 34.50 1.50
CA ILE A 452 -16.50 34.62 0.31
C ILE A 452 -17.83 33.92 0.62
N GLY A 453 -18.60 34.55 1.48
CA GLY A 453 -20.05 34.39 1.52
C GLY A 453 -20.63 35.44 0.60
N LYS A 454 -21.22 35.01 -0.53
CA LYS A 454 -22.12 35.77 -1.42
C LYS A 454 -22.05 37.29 -1.26
N SER A 455 -21.22 37.98 -2.04
CA SER A 455 -21.54 39.36 -2.41
C SER A 455 -22.63 39.32 -3.50
N HIS A 456 -23.88 39.17 -3.08
CA HIS A 456 -24.94 39.83 -3.83
C HIS A 456 -24.82 41.32 -3.53
N GLY A 457 -24.67 42.09 -4.61
CA GLY A 457 -25.23 43.44 -4.69
C GLY A 457 -24.24 44.60 -4.64
N ILE A 458 -24.29 45.37 -5.74
CA ILE A 458 -24.07 46.82 -5.84
C ILE A 458 -22.60 47.27 -5.78
#